data_AF-A0A8H7G9U7-F1
#
_entry.id   AF-A0A8H7G9U7-F1
#
_cell.length_a   1.000
_cell.length_b   1.000
_cell.length_c   1.000
_cell.angle_alpha   90.00
_cell.angle_beta   90.00
_cell.angle_gamma   90.00
#
_symmetry.space_group_name_H-M   'P 1'
#
loop_
_entity.id
_entity.type
_entity.pdbx_description
1 polymer ?
#
loop_
_entity_poly.entity_id
_entity_poly.type
_entity_poly.pdbx_seq_one_letter_code
_entity_poly.pdbx_strand_id
1 'polypeptide(L)'
;MIAVAQAVQIMDHSNTIARSIKEEEDMDAADPLRHYFASTPGTRTPKRADDELLPSQPPTISRQTIQLSFDGPNGSAPISISLAVDASPGCGGIAWPAGQVLAKYLVDLGPSVVQDKKILEVGSGTGLVGLVAAALGARQVWITDQLPLLEIMRQNVTLNDLASNMGEIIPERILPVDIVLAADCVYYEPAFPLLVQTLSDLVTDAKTEVLFCYKKRRKV
;
A
#
# COMPACT_ATOMS: atom_id res chain seq x y z
N MET A 1 0.98 -6.03 -4.50
CA MET A 1 1.25 -7.29 -5.25
C MET A 1 1.53 -7.10 -6.76
N ILE A 2 1.80 -5.91 -7.32
CA ILE A 2 2.43 -5.81 -8.69
C ILE A 2 3.91 -6.17 -8.65
N ALA A 3 4.63 -5.80 -7.59
CA ALA A 3 6.03 -6.20 -7.43
C ALA A 3 6.18 -7.74 -7.25
N VAL A 4 5.14 -8.42 -6.76
CA VAL A 4 5.09 -9.89 -6.69
C VAL A 4 4.71 -10.49 -8.04
N ALA A 5 3.74 -9.92 -8.77
CA ALA A 5 3.27 -10.49 -10.04
C ALA A 5 4.34 -10.47 -11.15
N GLN A 6 5.18 -9.44 -11.25
CA GLN A 6 6.24 -9.38 -12.27
C GLN A 6 7.52 -10.13 -11.87
N ALA A 7 7.88 -10.19 -10.59
CA ALA A 7 9.00 -11.03 -10.14
C ALA A 7 8.68 -12.54 -10.31
N VAL A 8 7.42 -12.94 -10.13
CA VAL A 8 6.96 -14.33 -10.33
C VAL A 8 6.94 -14.75 -11.81
N GLN A 9 6.84 -13.82 -12.77
CA GLN A 9 6.98 -14.17 -14.19
C GLN A 9 8.43 -14.53 -14.59
N ILE A 10 9.43 -14.22 -13.75
CA ILE A 10 10.85 -14.49 -14.03
C ILE A 10 11.34 -15.75 -13.31
N MET A 11 10.63 -16.27 -12.31
CA MET A 11 11.04 -17.50 -11.61
C MET A 11 9.87 -18.47 -11.42
N ASP A 12 9.96 -19.56 -12.19
CA ASP A 12 9.08 -20.73 -12.26
C ASP A 12 9.01 -21.51 -10.92
N HIS A 13 8.43 -20.91 -9.87
CA HIS A 13 8.26 -21.56 -8.57
C HIS A 13 6.79 -21.61 -8.12
N SER A 14 6.27 -22.85 -8.15
CA SER A 14 5.11 -23.40 -7.45
C SER A 14 3.71 -22.83 -7.75
N ASN A 15 3.08 -23.45 -8.75
CA ASN A 15 1.67 -23.34 -9.19
C ASN A 15 0.61 -23.38 -8.06
N THR A 16 0.96 -23.81 -6.85
CA THR A 16 0.07 -23.90 -5.68
C THR A 16 -0.05 -22.58 -4.92
N ILE A 17 1.07 -21.85 -4.73
CA ILE A 17 1.06 -20.56 -4.01
C ILE A 17 0.29 -19.52 -4.84
N ALA A 18 0.51 -19.51 -6.15
CA ALA A 18 -0.18 -18.62 -7.08
C ALA A 18 -1.71 -18.84 -7.05
N ARG A 19 -2.19 -20.08 -6.95
CA ARG A 19 -3.63 -20.38 -6.80
C ARG A 19 -4.18 -19.87 -5.47
N SER A 20 -3.47 -20.12 -4.38
CA SER A 20 -3.83 -19.68 -3.03
C SER A 20 -3.94 -18.14 -2.94
N ILE A 21 -3.01 -17.42 -3.56
CA ILE A 21 -3.03 -15.96 -3.63
C ILE A 21 -4.24 -15.46 -4.41
N LYS A 22 -4.52 -16.07 -5.57
CA LYS A 22 -5.68 -15.70 -6.38
C LYS A 22 -7.01 -15.93 -5.65
N GLU A 23 -7.14 -17.03 -4.92
CA GLU A 23 -8.32 -17.29 -4.07
C GLU A 23 -8.46 -16.22 -2.96
N GLU A 24 -7.35 -15.79 -2.35
CA GLU A 24 -7.34 -14.70 -1.37
C GLU A 24 -7.73 -13.36 -2.00
N GLU A 25 -7.27 -13.07 -3.22
CA GLU A 25 -7.66 -11.88 -4.00
C GLU A 25 -9.17 -11.89 -4.32
N ASP A 26 -9.71 -13.04 -4.72
CA ASP A 26 -11.16 -13.20 -4.96
C ASP A 26 -11.97 -12.97 -3.66
N MET A 27 -11.45 -13.42 -2.51
CA MET A 27 -12.04 -13.09 -1.21
C MET A 27 -11.89 -11.60 -0.84
N ASP A 28 -10.80 -10.93 -1.21
CA ASP A 28 -10.61 -9.47 -1.05
C ASP A 28 -11.60 -8.69 -1.91
N ALA A 29 -11.90 -9.16 -3.11
CA ALA A 29 -12.95 -8.57 -3.93
C ALA A 29 -14.34 -8.74 -3.30
N ALA A 30 -14.61 -9.87 -2.63
CA ALA A 30 -15.90 -10.17 -2.01
C ALA A 30 -16.13 -9.46 -0.66
N ASP A 31 -15.11 -9.40 0.20
CA ASP A 31 -15.10 -8.68 1.47
C ASP A 31 -13.77 -7.92 1.66
N PRO A 32 -13.68 -6.69 1.10
CA PRO A 32 -12.46 -5.88 1.10
C PRO A 32 -11.94 -5.48 2.48
N LEU A 33 -12.78 -5.51 3.52
CA LEU A 33 -12.37 -5.05 4.85
C LEU A 33 -12.29 -6.20 5.87
N ARG A 34 -12.34 -7.46 5.42
CA ARG A 34 -12.28 -8.64 6.31
C ARG A 34 -11.07 -8.60 7.26
N HIS A 35 -9.93 -8.14 6.77
CA HIS A 35 -8.67 -8.06 7.52
C HIS A 35 -8.65 -6.89 8.52
N TYR A 36 -9.39 -5.82 8.22
CA TYR A 36 -9.54 -4.70 9.14
C TYR A 36 -10.36 -5.13 10.35
N PHE A 37 -11.56 -5.67 10.12
CA PHE A 37 -12.51 -6.04 11.17
C PHE A 37 -12.11 -7.29 11.97
N ALA A 38 -11.41 -8.25 11.37
CA ALA A 38 -10.88 -9.41 12.11
C ALA A 38 -9.89 -9.01 13.23
N SER A 39 -9.34 -7.80 13.18
CA SER A 39 -8.37 -7.29 14.15
C SER A 39 -8.97 -6.37 15.22
N THR A 40 -10.28 -6.11 15.18
CA THR A 40 -11.00 -5.30 16.19
C THR A 40 -11.64 -6.24 17.22
N PRO A 41 -11.33 -6.13 18.52
CA PRO A 41 -11.95 -6.99 19.53
C PRO A 41 -13.44 -6.67 19.66
N GLY A 42 -14.28 -7.57 19.15
CA GLY A 42 -15.73 -7.58 19.40
C GLY A 42 -16.60 -7.18 18.21
N THR A 43 -16.84 -8.12 17.28
CA THR A 43 -18.14 -8.28 16.59
C THR A 43 -18.10 -9.53 15.68
N ARG A 44 -18.39 -10.70 16.26
CA ARG A 44 -19.02 -11.81 15.52
C ARG A 44 -20.14 -12.38 16.38
N THR A 45 -21.38 -12.11 15.98
CA THR A 45 -22.54 -12.92 16.35
C THR A 45 -23.16 -13.45 15.06
N PRO A 46 -23.55 -14.74 14.97
CA PRO A 46 -24.23 -15.25 13.80
C PRO A 46 -25.72 -14.94 13.91
N LYS A 47 -26.31 -14.20 12.96
CA LYS A 47 -27.78 -14.15 12.80
C LYS A 47 -28.19 -13.99 11.34
N ARG A 48 -28.92 -14.99 10.85
CA ARG A 48 -30.18 -14.80 10.08
C ARG A 48 -31.30 -15.24 11.05
N ALA A 49 -32.52 -14.73 11.01
CA ALA A 49 -33.22 -14.14 9.89
C ALA A 49 -34.01 -12.90 10.34
N ASP A 50 -34.42 -12.12 9.34
CA ASP A 50 -35.50 -11.13 9.41
C ASP A 50 -35.07 -9.70 9.78
N ASP A 51 -34.34 -9.08 8.83
CA ASP A 51 -34.39 -7.68 8.35
C ASP A 51 -34.44 -6.46 9.30
N GLU A 52 -34.26 -6.60 10.60
CA GLU A 52 -34.17 -5.45 11.53
C GLU A 52 -32.89 -5.45 12.40
N LEU A 53 -31.93 -6.34 12.09
CA LEU A 53 -30.73 -6.63 12.90
C LEU A 53 -29.40 -6.51 12.14
N LEU A 54 -29.36 -5.80 11.02
CA LEU A 54 -28.09 -5.52 10.35
C LEU A 54 -27.38 -4.41 11.14
N PRO A 55 -26.19 -4.66 11.74
CA PRO A 55 -25.36 -3.55 12.20
C PRO A 55 -25.18 -2.61 11.02
N SER A 56 -25.21 -1.28 11.26
CA SER A 56 -24.98 -0.29 10.21
C SER A 56 -23.78 -0.76 9.41
N GLN A 57 -24.00 -1.18 8.16
CA GLN A 57 -22.88 -1.48 7.30
C GLN A 57 -22.07 -0.18 7.26
N PRO A 58 -20.79 -0.20 7.65
CA PRO A 58 -19.95 0.96 7.44
C PRO A 58 -20.11 1.33 5.96
N PRO A 59 -20.34 2.60 5.63
CA PRO A 59 -20.64 2.99 4.27
C PRO A 59 -19.58 2.37 3.36
N THR A 60 -20.02 1.69 2.31
CA THR A 60 -19.12 1.17 1.29
C THR A 60 -18.23 2.34 0.87
N ILE A 61 -16.93 2.28 1.23
CA ILE A 61 -15.98 3.29 0.80
C ILE A 61 -15.85 3.07 -0.70
N SER A 62 -16.61 3.82 -1.47
CA SER A 62 -16.71 3.71 -2.91
C SER A 62 -16.65 5.12 -3.46
N ARG A 63 -15.61 5.40 -4.24
CA ARG A 63 -15.42 6.67 -4.95
C ARG A 63 -15.50 7.91 -4.05
N GLN A 64 -14.91 7.83 -2.86
CA GLN A 64 -14.78 9.00 -1.98
C GLN A 64 -13.42 9.65 -2.20
N THR A 65 -13.32 10.96 -1.99
CA THR A 65 -12.03 11.63 -1.86
C THR A 65 -11.84 12.04 -0.41
N ILE A 66 -10.75 11.61 0.20
CA ILE A 66 -10.32 12.04 1.54
C ILE A 66 -9.07 12.91 1.43
N GLN A 67 -8.81 13.73 2.42
CA GLN A 67 -7.56 14.47 2.54
C GLN A 67 -6.88 14.08 3.86
N LEU A 68 -5.60 13.71 3.77
CA LEU A 68 -4.76 13.43 4.92
C LEU A 68 -3.70 14.53 5.01
N SER A 69 -3.56 15.13 6.18
CA SER A 69 -2.57 16.17 6.46
C SER A 69 -1.59 15.68 7.51
N PHE A 70 -0.30 15.86 7.25
CA PHE A 70 0.79 15.47 8.12
C PHE A 70 1.57 16.71 8.53
N ASP A 71 1.50 17.07 9.81
CA ASP A 71 2.27 18.20 10.35
C ASP A 71 3.77 17.87 10.34
N GLY A 72 4.56 18.77 9.76
CA GLY A 72 6.00 18.62 9.70
C GLY A 72 6.72 19.15 10.95
N PRO A 73 7.99 18.78 11.12
CA PRO A 73 8.77 19.17 12.30
C PRO A 73 9.02 20.68 12.32
N ASN A 74 9.10 21.25 13.53
CA ASN A 74 9.53 22.63 13.77
C ASN A 74 8.69 23.71 13.04
N GLY A 75 7.41 23.45 12.79
CA GLY A 75 6.51 24.42 12.16
C GLY A 75 6.68 24.56 10.65
N SER A 76 7.33 23.59 9.99
CA SER A 76 7.29 23.50 8.52
C SER A 76 5.85 23.32 8.05
N ALA A 77 5.55 23.78 6.83
CA ALA A 77 4.23 23.61 6.23
C ALA A 77 3.82 22.13 6.22
N PRO A 78 2.55 21.80 6.52
CA PRO A 78 2.07 20.43 6.51
C PRO A 78 2.10 19.86 5.09
N ILE A 79 2.33 18.55 4.99
CA ILE A 79 2.16 17.80 3.74
C ILE A 79 0.72 17.29 3.69
N SER A 80 -0.05 17.77 2.73
CA SER A 80 -1.45 17.36 2.52
C SER A 80 -1.58 16.55 1.25
N ILE A 81 -2.13 15.33 1.37
CA ILE A 81 -2.37 14.42 0.24
C ILE A 81 -3.89 14.15 0.12
N SER A 82 -4.43 14.42 -1.06
CA SER A 82 -5.79 14.07 -1.46
C SER A 82 -5.81 12.66 -2.05
N LEU A 83 -6.65 11.77 -1.54
CA LEU A 83 -6.77 10.40 -2.03
C LEU A 83 -8.21 10.12 -2.44
N ALA A 84 -8.40 9.75 -3.70
CA ALA A 84 -9.49 8.86 -4.07
C ALA A 84 -9.30 7.53 -3.33
N VAL A 85 -10.37 7.09 -2.68
CA VAL A 85 -10.45 5.83 -1.95
C VAL A 85 -11.67 5.03 -2.43
N ASP A 86 -11.42 3.75 -2.68
CA ASP A 86 -12.42 2.79 -3.14
C ASP A 86 -12.01 1.40 -2.66
N ALA A 87 -12.82 0.80 -1.81
CA ALA A 87 -12.60 -0.56 -1.32
C ALA A 87 -13.08 -1.63 -2.31
N SER A 88 -13.84 -1.28 -3.35
CA SER A 88 -14.38 -2.27 -4.31
C SER A 88 -13.36 -3.09 -5.11
N PRO A 89 -12.16 -2.59 -5.51
CA PRO A 89 -11.14 -3.42 -6.15
C PRO A 89 -10.36 -4.31 -5.16
N GLY A 90 -10.81 -4.40 -3.90
CA GLY A 90 -10.16 -5.09 -2.81
C GLY A 90 -9.65 -4.14 -1.73
N CYS A 91 -9.10 -4.72 -0.66
CA CYS A 91 -8.67 -4.00 0.54
C CYS A 91 -7.64 -2.88 0.26
N GLY A 92 -6.90 -2.93 -0.85
CA GLY A 92 -5.83 -2.01 -1.18
C GLY A 92 -6.26 -0.57 -1.51
N GLY A 93 -7.52 -0.30 -1.86
CA GLY A 93 -7.93 1.04 -2.30
C GLY A 93 -8.32 1.99 -1.16
N ILE A 94 -7.95 1.68 0.09
CA ILE A 94 -8.10 2.58 1.24
C ILE A 94 -6.73 2.90 1.89
N ALA A 95 -6.65 4.02 2.60
CA ALA A 95 -5.44 4.40 3.32
C ALA A 95 -5.32 3.65 4.66
N TRP A 96 -4.56 2.55 4.67
CA TRP A 96 -4.36 1.73 5.87
C TRP A 96 -3.56 2.45 6.97
N PRO A 97 -3.80 2.14 8.26
CA PRO A 97 -3.10 2.78 9.37
C PRO A 97 -1.57 2.70 9.30
N ALA A 98 -1.00 1.56 8.85
CA ALA A 98 0.45 1.45 8.73
C ALA A 98 1.02 2.38 7.63
N GLY A 99 0.27 2.61 6.55
CA GLY A 99 0.63 3.59 5.52
C GLY A 99 0.60 5.02 6.06
N GLN A 100 -0.42 5.37 6.85
CA GLN A 100 -0.49 6.68 7.50
C GLN A 100 0.66 6.90 8.51
N VAL A 101 1.01 5.87 9.28
CA VAL A 101 2.15 5.93 10.22
C VAL A 101 3.47 6.10 9.46
N LEU A 102 3.71 5.34 8.40
CA LEU A 102 4.92 5.45 7.60
C LEU A 102 5.00 6.82 6.88
N ALA A 103 3.89 7.32 6.36
CA ALA A 103 3.80 8.66 5.78
C ALA A 103 4.16 9.75 6.80
N LYS A 104 3.56 9.71 8.00
CA LYS A 104 3.90 10.64 9.08
C LYS A 104 5.36 10.54 9.49
N TYR A 105 5.91 9.33 9.54
CA TYR A 105 7.32 9.11 9.85
C TYR A 105 8.26 9.77 8.84
N LEU A 106 7.98 9.67 7.53
CA LEU A 106 8.75 10.39 6.50
C LEU A 106 8.68 11.90 6.68
N VAL A 107 7.49 12.43 6.99
CA VAL A 107 7.29 13.87 7.25
C VAL A 107 8.07 14.33 8.49
N ASP A 108 8.08 13.53 9.56
CA ASP A 108 8.81 13.83 10.80
C ASP A 108 10.33 13.83 10.63
N LEU A 109 10.87 12.93 9.79
CA LEU A 109 12.28 12.94 9.42
C LEU A 109 12.64 14.14 8.52
N GLY A 110 11.65 14.70 7.84
CA GLY A 110 11.77 15.86 6.97
C GLY A 110 12.33 15.54 5.58
N PRO A 111 12.35 16.55 4.67
CA PRO A 111 12.68 16.35 3.26
C PRO A 111 14.03 15.67 3.01
N SER A 112 15.04 15.94 3.85
CA SER A 112 16.40 15.42 3.70
C SER A 112 16.50 13.89 3.62
N VAL A 113 15.52 13.16 4.15
CA VAL A 113 15.53 11.69 4.10
C VAL A 113 15.17 11.14 2.72
N VAL A 114 14.40 11.88 1.92
CA VAL A 114 13.93 11.45 0.59
C VAL A 114 14.40 12.34 -0.56
N GLN A 115 14.85 13.56 -0.28
CA GLN A 115 15.24 14.52 -1.28
C GLN A 115 16.31 13.95 -2.23
N ASP A 116 16.09 14.14 -3.52
CA ASP A 116 16.95 13.66 -4.61
C ASP A 116 17.10 12.13 -4.73
N LYS A 117 16.40 11.36 -3.89
CA LYS A 117 16.44 9.88 -3.90
C LYS A 117 15.44 9.27 -4.88
N LYS A 118 15.78 8.07 -5.35
CA LYS A 118 14.94 7.14 -6.10
C LYS A 118 14.25 6.19 -5.12
N ILE A 119 12.92 6.12 -5.17
CA ILE A 119 12.12 5.40 -4.18
C ILE A 119 11.16 4.46 -4.88
N LEU A 120 11.09 3.20 -4.43
CA LEU A 120 10.08 2.25 -4.89
C LEU A 120 9.22 1.80 -3.73
N GLU A 121 7.90 1.90 -3.87
CA GLU A 121 6.94 1.40 -2.90
C GLU A 121 6.31 0.10 -3.39
N VAL A 122 6.37 -0.93 -2.55
CA VAL A 122 5.77 -2.25 -2.76
C VAL A 122 4.43 -2.31 -2.03
N GLY A 123 3.36 -2.68 -2.74
CA GLY A 123 2.04 -2.80 -2.14
C GLY A 123 1.45 -1.43 -1.77
N SER A 124 1.55 -0.48 -2.70
CA SER A 124 1.20 0.92 -2.49
C SER A 124 -0.28 1.17 -2.16
N GLY A 125 -1.19 0.28 -2.54
CA GLY A 125 -2.63 0.50 -2.41
C GLY A 125 -3.08 1.79 -3.09
N THR A 126 -3.43 2.80 -2.30
CA THR A 126 -3.79 4.15 -2.78
C THR A 126 -2.59 4.98 -3.26
N GLY A 127 -1.35 4.58 -2.94
CA GLY A 127 -0.12 5.31 -3.22
C GLY A 127 0.28 6.32 -2.14
N LEU A 128 -0.39 6.33 -0.98
CA LEU A 128 -0.20 7.36 0.05
C LEU A 128 1.27 7.61 0.41
N VAL A 129 2.04 6.57 0.73
CA VAL A 129 3.42 6.77 1.23
C VAL A 129 4.33 7.26 0.10
N GLY A 130 4.21 6.70 -1.10
CA GLY A 130 4.92 7.18 -2.27
C GLY A 130 4.60 8.63 -2.63
N LEU A 131 3.32 9.03 -2.55
CA LEU A 131 2.88 10.41 -2.80
C LEU A 131 3.46 11.39 -1.76
N VAL A 132 3.49 11.00 -0.49
CA VAL A 132 4.17 11.80 0.56
C VAL A 132 5.66 11.93 0.27
N ALA A 133 6.33 10.85 -0.14
CA ALA A 133 7.74 10.90 -0.50
C ALA A 133 8.01 11.82 -1.70
N ALA A 134 7.13 11.79 -2.72
CA ALA A 134 7.19 12.71 -3.86
C ALA A 134 6.97 14.17 -3.44
N ALA A 135 5.96 14.44 -2.60
CA ALA A 135 5.69 15.78 -2.07
C ALA A 135 6.83 16.34 -1.20
N LEU A 136 7.59 15.46 -0.55
CA LEU A 136 8.80 15.81 0.21
C LEU A 136 10.06 16.01 -0.67
N GLY A 137 9.95 15.88 -1.99
CA GLY A 137 11.02 16.20 -2.93
C GLY A 137 11.87 15.01 -3.38
N ALA A 138 11.36 13.78 -3.29
CA ALA A 138 12.00 12.64 -3.93
C ALA A 138 12.19 12.88 -5.43
N ARG A 139 13.37 12.51 -5.96
CA ARG A 139 13.70 12.69 -7.39
C ARG A 139 12.77 11.88 -8.28
N GLN A 140 12.53 10.63 -7.90
CA GLN A 140 11.69 9.72 -8.66
C GLN A 140 11.07 8.67 -7.73
N VAL A 141 9.76 8.49 -7.82
CA VAL A 141 8.99 7.55 -7.01
C VAL A 141 8.24 6.58 -7.91
N TRP A 142 8.40 5.28 -7.68
CA TRP A 142 7.61 4.23 -8.31
C TRP A 142 6.66 3.65 -7.27
N ILE A 143 5.35 3.84 -7.45
CA ILE A 143 4.32 3.16 -6.65
C ILE A 143 3.86 1.91 -7.39
N THR A 144 3.82 0.77 -6.68
CA THR A 144 3.54 -0.54 -7.29
C THR A 144 2.51 -1.32 -6.47
N ASP A 145 1.42 -1.73 -7.12
CA ASP A 145 0.43 -2.65 -6.54
C ASP A 145 -0.40 -3.32 -7.64
N GLN A 146 -1.14 -4.39 -7.35
CA GLN A 146 -1.88 -5.24 -8.31
C GLN A 146 -2.62 -4.48 -9.40
N LEU A 147 -2.85 -5.14 -10.54
CA LEU A 147 -3.57 -4.56 -11.69
C LEU A 147 -4.85 -3.80 -11.31
N PRO A 148 -5.72 -4.29 -10.40
CA PRO A 148 -6.94 -3.57 -10.00
C PRO A 148 -6.70 -2.22 -9.30
N LEU A 149 -5.50 -2.00 -8.73
CA LEU A 149 -5.14 -0.79 -7.98
C LEU A 149 -4.45 0.26 -8.86
N LEU A 150 -4.12 -0.07 -10.11
CA LEU A 150 -3.40 0.86 -10.98
C LEU A 150 -4.18 2.12 -11.31
N GLU A 151 -5.49 2.00 -11.48
CA GLU A 151 -6.34 3.14 -11.80
C GLU A 151 -6.41 4.14 -10.64
N ILE A 152 -6.67 3.66 -9.42
CA ILE A 152 -6.75 4.52 -8.24
C ILE A 152 -5.40 5.18 -7.92
N MET A 153 -4.28 4.48 -8.14
CA MET A 153 -2.94 5.07 -8.00
C MET A 153 -2.72 6.20 -9.01
N ARG A 154 -3.05 6.01 -10.29
CA ARG A 154 -2.94 7.08 -11.32
C ARG A 154 -3.81 8.28 -11.00
N GLN A 155 -5.04 8.02 -10.55
CA GLN A 155 -5.95 9.06 -10.10
C GLN A 155 -5.35 9.86 -8.95
N ASN A 156 -4.78 9.20 -7.94
CA ASN A 156 -4.19 9.87 -6.78
C ASN A 156 -2.92 10.65 -7.12
N VAL A 157 -2.09 10.16 -8.04
CA VAL A 157 -0.96 10.96 -8.58
C VAL A 157 -1.46 12.25 -9.21
N THR A 158 -2.54 12.17 -9.99
CA THR A 158 -3.13 13.31 -10.70
C THR A 158 -3.77 14.30 -9.73
N LEU A 159 -4.49 13.81 -8.72
CA LEU A 159 -5.16 14.63 -7.69
C LEU A 159 -4.21 15.49 -6.85
N ASN A 160 -2.91 15.19 -6.85
CA ASN A 160 -1.90 15.91 -6.08
C ASN A 160 -0.86 16.63 -6.96
N ASP A 161 -1.04 16.63 -8.29
CA ASP A 161 -0.11 17.25 -9.23
C ASP A 161 1.35 16.73 -9.13
N LEU A 162 1.53 15.46 -8.75
CA LEU A 162 2.85 14.87 -8.48
C LEU A 162 3.46 14.10 -9.66
N ALA A 163 2.82 14.14 -10.85
CA ALA A 163 3.21 13.34 -12.01
C ALA A 163 4.68 13.53 -12.44
N SER A 164 5.26 14.71 -12.23
CA SER A 164 6.67 14.99 -12.56
C SER A 164 7.68 14.15 -11.77
N ASN A 165 7.31 13.71 -10.57
CA ASN A 165 8.16 12.94 -9.67
C ASN A 165 7.86 11.45 -9.73
N MET A 166 6.84 11.04 -10.49
CA MET A 166 6.41 9.66 -10.58
C MET A 166 7.09 8.95 -11.74
N GLY A 167 7.69 7.79 -11.45
CA GLY A 167 8.13 6.86 -12.48
C GLY A 167 6.97 6.08 -13.09
N GLU A 168 7.25 5.37 -14.17
CA GLU A 168 6.28 4.45 -14.77
C GLU A 168 5.83 3.42 -13.75
N ILE A 169 4.52 3.26 -13.57
CA ILE A 169 3.92 2.32 -12.62
C ILE A 169 4.36 0.87 -12.86
N ILE A 170 4.85 0.57 -14.07
CA ILE A 170 5.44 -0.71 -14.48
C ILE A 170 6.74 -0.40 -15.23
N PRO A 171 7.90 -0.27 -14.55
CA PRO A 171 9.15 0.00 -15.24
C PRO A 171 9.65 -1.28 -15.94
N GLU A 172 10.10 -1.17 -17.20
CA GLU A 172 10.72 -2.30 -17.93
C GLU A 172 11.95 -2.87 -17.21
N ARG A 173 12.63 -2.03 -16.42
CA ARG A 173 13.74 -2.43 -15.56
C ARG A 173 13.66 -1.71 -14.24
N ILE A 174 13.72 -2.48 -13.16
CA ILE A 174 13.90 -1.91 -11.82
C ILE A 174 15.36 -1.45 -11.74
N LEU A 175 15.55 -0.14 -11.69
CA LEU A 175 16.85 0.47 -11.46
C LEU A 175 17.24 0.33 -9.98
N PRO A 176 18.53 0.45 -9.63
CA PRO A 176 18.91 0.64 -8.24
C PRO A 176 18.11 1.80 -7.63
N VAL A 177 17.46 1.52 -6.51
CA VAL A 177 16.71 2.49 -5.72
C VAL A 177 17.43 2.75 -4.40
N ASP A 178 17.29 3.97 -3.91
CA ASP A 178 17.90 4.37 -2.65
C ASP A 178 17.03 3.91 -1.46
N ILE A 179 15.71 3.90 -1.63
CA ILE A 179 14.75 3.49 -0.60
C ILE A 179 13.67 2.56 -1.19
N VAL A 180 13.39 1.47 -0.48
CA VAL A 180 12.20 0.64 -0.68
C VAL A 180 11.21 0.91 0.46
N LEU A 181 9.98 1.25 0.11
CA LEU A 181 8.88 1.46 1.05
C LEU A 181 7.93 0.25 1.01
N ALA A 182 7.46 -0.19 2.17
CA ALA A 182 6.40 -1.18 2.27
C ALA A 182 5.51 -0.88 3.49
N ALA A 183 4.19 -0.83 3.28
CA ALA A 183 3.23 -0.54 4.34
C ALA A 183 2.10 -1.56 4.35
N ASP A 184 1.88 -2.21 5.51
CA ASP A 184 0.86 -3.24 5.77
C ASP A 184 0.84 -4.44 4.80
N CYS A 185 1.98 -4.75 4.16
CA CYS A 185 2.09 -5.92 3.25
C CYS A 185 2.08 -7.29 3.96
N VAL A 186 2.08 -7.32 5.31
CA VAL A 186 2.14 -8.54 6.13
C VAL A 186 0.74 -8.89 6.66
N TYR A 187 -0.09 -9.48 5.80
CA TYR A 187 -1.44 -9.90 6.18
C TYR A 187 -1.82 -11.32 5.75
N TYR A 188 -1.22 -11.81 4.66
CA TYR A 188 -1.46 -13.15 4.13
C TYR A 188 -0.20 -14.00 4.21
N GLU A 189 -0.13 -14.90 5.20
CA GLU A 189 1.05 -15.70 5.52
C GLU A 189 1.67 -16.45 4.32
N PRO A 190 0.89 -17.09 3.42
CA PRO A 190 1.45 -17.78 2.25
C PRO A 190 2.21 -16.88 1.27
N ALA A 191 1.94 -15.56 1.26
CA ALA A 191 2.65 -14.60 0.40
C ALA A 191 3.95 -14.06 1.03
N PHE A 192 4.24 -14.35 2.30
CA PHE A 192 5.43 -13.81 2.96
C PHE A 192 6.75 -14.22 2.29
N PRO A 193 6.96 -15.47 1.84
CA PRO A 193 8.18 -15.84 1.12
C PRO A 193 8.38 -15.03 -0.17
N LEU A 194 7.30 -14.76 -0.90
CA LEU A 194 7.35 -13.95 -2.12
C LEU A 194 7.69 -12.50 -1.79
N LEU A 195 7.11 -11.93 -0.74
CA LEU A 195 7.46 -10.57 -0.29
C LEU A 195 8.92 -10.47 0.12
N VAL A 196 9.45 -11.44 0.87
CA VAL A 196 10.87 -11.48 1.26
C VAL A 196 11.76 -11.59 0.04
N GLN A 197 11.41 -12.43 -0.94
CA GLN A 197 12.14 -12.56 -2.20
C GLN A 197 12.13 -11.23 -2.96
N THR A 198 10.97 -10.60 -3.14
CA THR A 198 10.84 -9.29 -3.79
C THR A 198 11.72 -8.24 -3.12
N LEU A 199 11.68 -8.12 -1.78
CA LEU A 199 12.54 -7.18 -1.06
C LEU A 199 14.03 -7.49 -1.27
N SER A 200 14.41 -8.78 -1.26
CA SER A 200 15.79 -9.21 -1.49
C SER A 200 16.28 -8.88 -2.91
N ASP A 201 15.42 -9.04 -3.91
CA ASP A 201 15.74 -8.71 -5.31
C ASP A 201 15.85 -7.20 -5.54
N LEU A 202 15.10 -6.40 -4.78
CA LEU A 202 15.13 -4.93 -4.86
C LEU A 202 16.38 -4.33 -4.19
N VAL A 203 16.89 -4.95 -3.13
CA VAL A 203 18.11 -4.52 -2.43
C VAL A 203 19.34 -5.00 -3.21
N THR A 204 19.70 -4.23 -4.24
CA THR A 204 20.84 -4.52 -5.12
C THR A 204 22.17 -3.92 -4.67
N ASP A 205 22.13 -2.97 -3.72
CA ASP A 205 23.31 -2.34 -3.11
C ASP A 205 23.11 -2.28 -1.57
N ALA A 206 24.22 -2.34 -0.82
CA ALA A 206 24.25 -2.18 0.63
C ALA A 206 23.76 -0.80 1.11
N LYS A 207 23.62 0.16 0.19
CA LYS A 207 23.10 1.51 0.45
C LYS A 207 21.58 1.61 0.33
N THR A 208 20.90 0.61 -0.24
CA THR A 208 19.44 0.63 -0.36
C THR A 208 18.82 0.41 1.03
N GLU A 209 18.04 1.37 1.49
CA GLU A 209 17.31 1.27 2.76
C GLU A 209 15.91 0.71 2.54
N VAL A 210 15.43 -0.14 3.45
CA VAL A 210 14.06 -0.66 3.44
C VAL A 210 13.31 -0.12 4.64
N LEU A 211 12.26 0.69 4.39
CA LEU A 211 11.35 1.17 5.43
C LEU A 211 10.07 0.34 5.37
N PHE A 212 9.89 -0.52 6.37
CA PHE A 212 8.79 -1.47 6.42
C PHE A 212 7.92 -1.26 7.66
N CYS A 213 6.70 -0.76 7.46
CA CYS A 213 5.72 -0.57 8.53
C CYS A 213 4.58 -1.58 8.40
N TYR A 214 4.22 -2.27 9.48
CA TYR A 214 3.09 -3.20 9.49
C TYR A 214 2.44 -3.26 10.86
N LYS A 215 1.14 -3.56 10.90
CA LYS A 215 0.46 -3.85 12.16
C LYS A 215 0.80 -5.27 12.59
N LYS A 216 1.33 -5.46 13.80
CA LYS A 216 1.54 -6.79 14.36
C LYS A 216 0.19 -7.48 14.59
N ARG A 217 -0.08 -8.54 13.83
CA ARG A 217 -1.27 -9.40 13.95
C ARG A 217 -0.82 -10.71 14.60
N ARG A 218 -1.15 -10.94 15.87
CA ARG A 218 -0.82 -12.19 16.58
C ARG A 218 -1.93 -13.21 16.36
N LYS A 219 -1.57 -14.45 16.03
CA LYS A 219 -2.19 -15.61 16.67
C LYS A 219 -1.39 -15.86 17.95
N VAL A 220 -2.02 -15.67 19.11
CA VAL A 220 -1.52 -16.23 20.37
C VAL A 220 -2.03 -17.65 20.45
#